data_AF-A0A2G0YEJ7-F1
#
_entry.id   AF-A0A2G0YEJ7-F1
#
_cell.length_a   1.000
_cell.length_b   1.000
_cell.length_c   1.000
_cell.angle_alpha   90.00
_cell.angle_beta   90.00
_cell.angle_gamma   90.00
#
_symmetry.space_group_name_H-M   'P 1'
#
loop_
_entity.id
_entity.type
_entity.pdbx_description
1 polymer ?
#
loop_
_entity_poly.entity_id
_entity_poly.type
_entity_poly.pdbx_seq_one_letter_code
_entity_poly.pdbx_strand_id
1 'polypeptide(L)'
;MAVRTSKPQQMAVVTLGYRDYLLPQASALKVLDLMSQALEVDSDFSSRKQRYRVGEAPEVSLVVIKSDQLDLPKSELTSASSRARKPLLLN
;
A
#
# COMPACT_ATOMS: atom_id res chain seq x y z
N MET A 1 -13.94 -13.89 -22.39
CA MET A 1 -13.50 -12.94 -21.35
C MET A 1 -12.42 -13.64 -20.53
N ALA A 2 -11.15 -13.24 -20.69
CA ALA A 2 -10.04 -13.92 -20.03
C ALA A 2 -9.99 -13.56 -18.54
N VAL A 3 -10.02 -14.57 -17.67
CA VAL A 3 -9.71 -14.42 -16.25
C VAL A 3 -8.23 -14.03 -16.16
N ARG A 4 -7.96 -12.78 -15.79
CA ARG A 4 -6.59 -12.34 -15.49
C ARG A 4 -6.15 -13.07 -14.23
N THR A 5 -5.29 -14.07 -14.39
CA THR A 5 -4.54 -14.65 -13.28
C THR A 5 -3.61 -13.56 -12.75
N SER A 6 -4.02 -12.87 -11.69
CA SER A 6 -3.15 -11.90 -11.03
C SER A 6 -1.95 -12.67 -10.47
N LYS A 7 -0.75 -12.40 -10.99
CA LYS A 7 0.49 -12.97 -10.44
C LYS A 7 0.56 -12.66 -8.94
N PRO A 8 1.09 -13.58 -8.12
CA PRO A 8 1.35 -13.28 -6.72
C PRO A 8 2.22 -12.02 -6.64
N GLN A 9 1.66 -10.96 -6.08
CA GLN A 9 2.28 -9.65 -6.03
C GLN A 9 3.06 -9.56 -4.72
N GLN A 10 4.38 -9.37 -4.82
CA GLN A 10 5.25 -9.22 -3.67
C GLN A 10 4.89 -7.93 -2.92
N MET A 11 4.74 -8.03 -1.61
CA MET A 11 4.30 -6.94 -0.74
C MET A 11 5.46 -6.42 0.11
N ALA A 12 5.39 -5.16 0.49
CA ALA A 12 6.34 -4.53 1.39
C ALA A 12 5.62 -3.57 2.34
N VAL A 13 6.11 -3.51 3.57
CA VAL A 13 5.76 -2.48 4.55
C VAL A 13 6.72 -1.32 4.36
N VAL A 14 6.17 -0.12 4.21
CA VAL A 14 6.92 1.14 4.19
C VAL A 14 6.56 1.93 5.43
N THR A 15 7.57 2.30 6.20
CA THR A 15 7.43 3.13 7.39
C THR A 15 7.79 4.56 7.03
N LEU A 16 6.87 5.51 7.26
CA LEU A 16 7.06 6.94 7.07
C LEU A 16 6.73 7.65 8.38
N GLY A 17 7.77 8.15 9.06
CA GLY A 17 7.61 8.68 10.42
C GLY A 17 7.04 7.61 11.36
N TYR A 18 5.85 7.85 11.92
CA TYR A 18 5.19 6.96 12.89
C TYR A 18 4.11 6.06 12.27
N ARG A 19 4.05 5.96 10.94
CA ARG A 19 3.00 5.21 10.24
C ARG A 19 3.56 4.17 9.29
N ASP A 20 2.90 3.02 9.29
CA ASP A 20 3.22 1.89 8.43
C ASP A 20 2.19 1.75 7.30
N TYR A 21 2.68 1.50 6.10
CA TYR A 21 1.87 1.35 4.89
C TYR A 21 2.20 0.05 4.18
N LEU A 22 1.17 -0.73 3.85
CA LEU A 22 1.32 -1.94 3.06
C LEU A 22 1.14 -1.63 1.57
N LEU A 23 2.18 -1.85 0.78
CA LEU A 23 2.21 -1.57 -0.65
C LEU A 23 2.76 -2.76 -1.43
N PRO A 24 2.43 -2.88 -2.73
CA PRO A 24 3.24 -3.68 -3.62
C PRO A 24 4.70 -3.24 -3.60
N GLN A 25 5.64 -4.18 -3.62
CA GLN A 25 7.07 -3.88 -3.55
C GLN A 25 7.51 -2.87 -4.62
N ALA A 26 7.02 -3.01 -5.85
CA ALA A 26 7.35 -2.07 -6.93
C ALA A 26 6.90 -0.62 -6.64
N SER A 27 5.79 -0.46 -5.92
CA SER A 27 5.33 0.87 -5.47
C SER A 27 6.11 1.34 -4.25
N ALA A 28 6.43 0.44 -3.32
CA ALA A 28 7.22 0.73 -2.13
C ALA A 28 8.62 1.25 -2.48
N LEU A 29 9.30 0.64 -3.46
CA LEU A 29 10.61 1.11 -3.93
C LEU A 29 10.56 2.51 -4.53
N LYS A 30 9.46 2.88 -5.21
CA LYS A 30 9.27 4.25 -5.72
C LYS A 30 9.10 5.25 -4.59
N VAL A 31 8.38 4.87 -3.53
CA VAL A 31 8.25 5.72 -2.33
C VAL A 31 9.62 5.94 -1.70
N LEU A 32 10.41 4.88 -1.53
CA LEU A 32 11.76 5.01 -0.98
C LEU A 32 12.66 5.93 -1.83
N ASP A 33 12.63 5.78 -3.14
CA ASP A 33 13.38 6.64 -4.07
C ASP A 33 12.98 8.12 -3.94
N LEU A 34 11.67 8.41 -3.98
CA LEU A 34 11.15 9.78 -3.82
C LEU A 34 11.52 10.38 -2.46
N MET A 35 11.42 9.60 -1.39
CA MET A 35 11.70 10.09 -0.05
C MET A 35 13.19 10.27 0.22
N SER A 36 14.06 9.51 -0.44
CA SER A 36 15.53 9.68 -0.34
C SER A 36 16.02 11.05 -0.86
N GLN A 37 15.20 11.72 -1.67
CA GLN A 37 15.47 13.03 -2.24
C GLN A 37 14.68 14.15 -1.54
N ALA A 38 13.82 13.80 -0.57
CA ALA A 38 12.94 14.74 0.11
C ALA A 38 13.63 15.42 1.30
N LEU A 39 13.10 16.58 1.68
CA LEU A 39 13.40 17.25 2.94
C LEU A 39 12.08 17.53 3.64
N GLU A 40 12.07 17.41 4.97
CA GLU A 40 10.95 17.81 5.80
C GLU A 40 10.72 19.32 5.72
N VAL A 41 9.48 19.72 5.90
CA VAL A 41 9.08 21.13 5.85
C VAL A 41 8.06 21.42 6.95
N ASP A 42 8.39 22.38 7.81
CA ASP A 42 7.52 22.87 8.86
C ASP A 42 6.86 24.19 8.50
N SER A 43 5.63 24.39 8.98
CA SER A 43 4.95 25.68 8.83
C SER A 43 5.44 26.68 9.88
N ASP A 44 5.98 27.80 9.43
CA ASP A 44 6.45 28.90 10.28
C ASP A 44 5.35 29.97 10.41
N PHE A 45 4.67 29.96 11.56
CA PHE A 45 3.62 30.93 11.91
C PHE A 45 4.13 32.15 12.68
N SER A 46 5.44 32.33 12.81
CA SER A 46 6.03 33.47 13.54
C SER A 46 5.74 34.84 12.91
N SER A 47 5.21 34.87 11.69
CA SER A 47 4.91 36.10 10.97
C SER A 47 3.52 36.10 10.35
N ARG A 48 3.01 37.29 10.00
CA ARG A 48 1.72 37.47 9.31
C ARG A 48 1.65 36.85 7.90
N LYS A 49 2.74 36.23 7.41
CA LYS A 49 2.81 35.53 6.13
C LYS A 49 3.11 34.07 6.40
N GLN A 50 2.37 33.18 5.73
CA GLN A 50 2.66 31.75 5.74
C GLN A 50 4.04 31.51 5.14
N ARG A 51 4.93 30.93 5.93
CA ARG A 51 6.27 30.55 5.52
C ARG A 51 6.50 29.08 5.85
N TYR A 52 7.47 28.50 5.17
CA TYR A 52 7.87 27.11 5.31
C TYR A 52 9.34 27.07 5.67
N ARG A 53 9.69 26.29 6.69
CA ARG A 53 11.07 26.08 7.13
C ARG A 53 11.51 24.69 6.70
N VAL A 54 12.61 24.63 5.97
CA VAL A 54 13.22 23.36 5.54
C VAL A 54 13.89 22.71 6.75
N GLY A 55 13.61 21.43 6.94
CA GLY A 55 14.18 20.56 7.97
C GLY A 55 15.19 19.56 7.39
N GLU A 56 15.25 18.39 8.00
CA GLU A 56 16.19 17.33 7.64
C GLU A 56 15.60 16.34 6.62
N ALA A 57 16.40 15.38 6.16
CA ALA A 57 15.91 14.30 5.33
C ALA A 57 14.99 13.39 6.16
N PRO A 58 13.80 13.00 5.66
CA PRO A 58 12.87 12.17 6.41
C PRO A 58 13.39 10.74 6.56
N GLU A 59 13.14 10.13 7.72
CA GLU A 59 13.44 8.72 7.94
C GLU A 59 12.38 7.84 7.25
N VAL A 60 12.84 6.95 6.37
CA VAL A 60 12.00 5.99 5.65
C VAL A 60 12.64 4.61 5.70
N SER A 61 11.85 3.62 6.08
CA SER A 61 12.27 2.21 6.03
C SER A 61 11.33 1.36 5.18
N LEU A 62 11.89 0.30 4.59
CA LEU A 62 11.16 -0.64 3.76
C LEU A 62 11.51 -2.06 4.18
N VAL A 63 10.47 -2.86 4.45
CA VAL A 63 10.60 -4.28 4.75
C VAL A 63 9.74 -5.07 3.77
N VAL A 64 10.39 -5.91 2.96
CA VAL A 64 9.68 -6.84 2.08
C VAL A 64 9.15 -8.00 2.91
N ILE A 65 7.86 -8.28 2.79
CA ILE A 65 7.19 -9.30 3.59
C ILE A 65 6.59 -10.41 2.72
N LYS A 66 6.40 -11.57 3.34
CA LYS A 66 5.68 -12.70 2.73
C LYS A 66 4.20 -12.63 3.06
N SER A 67 3.38 -13.27 2.24
CA SER A 67 1.92 -13.27 2.42
C SER A 67 1.46 -13.92 3.74
N ASP A 68 2.25 -14.83 4.32
CA ASP A 68 1.98 -15.51 5.60
C ASP A 68 2.25 -14.63 6.83
N GLN A 69 2.90 -13.48 6.65
CA GLN A 69 3.16 -12.50 7.70
C GLN A 69 2.05 -11.45 7.82
N LEU A 70 1.03 -11.50 6.97
CA LEU A 70 -0.12 -10.59 6.99
C LEU A 70 -1.31 -11.25 7.67
N ASP A 71 -1.72 -10.70 8.82
CA ASP A 71 -3.04 -10.99 9.38
C ASP A 71 -4.06 -10.06 8.72
N LEU A 72 -4.80 -10.60 7.75
CA LEU A 72 -5.94 -9.90 7.19
C LEU A 72 -7.07 -10.01 8.20
N PRO A 73 -7.67 -8.88 8.66
CA PRO A 73 -8.88 -8.98 9.46
C PRO A 73 -9.87 -9.84 8.69
N LYS A 74 -10.46 -10.83 9.38
CA LYS A 74 -11.53 -11.68 8.82
C LYS A 74 -12.71 -10.77 8.47
N SER A 75 -12.62 -10.11 7.32
CA SER A 75 -13.77 -9.54 6.66
C SER A 75 -14.72 -10.72 6.49
N GLU A 76 -15.94 -10.59 6.99
CA GLU A 76 -17.06 -11.48 6.70
C GLU A 76 -17.31 -11.44 5.18
N LEU A 77 -16.43 -12.09 4.42
CA LEU A 77 -16.61 -12.46 3.05
C LEU A 77 -17.66 -13.56 3.09
N THR A 78 -18.91 -13.16 3.31
CA THR A 78 -20.07 -13.92 2.84
C THR A 78 -19.75 -14.22 1.39
N SER A 79 -19.44 -15.48 1.12
CA SER A 79 -19.19 -15.97 -0.21
C SER A 79 -20.37 -15.52 -1.07
N ALA A 80 -20.11 -14.67 -2.05
CA ALA A 80 -21.08 -14.41 -3.09
C ALA A 80 -21.31 -15.75 -3.81
N SER A 81 -22.35 -16.46 -3.39
CA SER A 81 -22.79 -17.74 -3.92
C SER A 81 -22.99 -17.59 -5.43
N SER A 82 -22.03 -18.04 -6.24
CA SER A 82 -22.26 -18.24 -7.67
C SER A 82 -22.98 -19.58 -7.84
N ARG A 83 -24.31 -19.50 -7.64
CA ARG A 83 -25.36 -20.44 -8.06
C ARG A 83 -24.88 -21.53 -9.03
N ALA A 84 -24.87 -22.78 -8.58
CA ALA A 84 -24.62 -23.94 -9.42
C ALA A 84 -25.58 -23.93 -10.64
N ARG A 85 -25.03 -23.76 -11.84
CA ARG A 85 -25.78 -23.91 -13.09
C ARG A 85 -25.97 -25.40 -13.34
N LYS A 86 -27.20 -25.90 -13.18
CA LYS A 86 -27.59 -27.24 -13.65
C LYS A 86 -27.38 -27.31 -15.17
N PRO A 87 -26.74 -28.35 -15.72
CA PRO A 87 -26.69 -28.54 -17.16
C PRO A 87 -28.08 -28.97 -17.66
N LEU A 88 -28.63 -28.25 -18.63
CA LEU A 88 -29.76 -28.73 -19.42
C LEU A 88 -29.19 -29.70 -20.46
N LEU A 89 -29.51 -30.98 -20.30
CA LEU A 89 -29.38 -31.99 -21.36
C LEU A 89 -30.52 -31.72 -22.35
N LEU A 90 -30.16 -31.54 -23.62
CA LEU A 90 -31.13 -31.47 -24.72
C LEU A 90 -31.05 -32.79 -25.49
N ASN A 91 -32.16 -33.53 -25.46
CA ASN A 91 -32.44 -34.66 -26.34
C ASN A 91 -33.09 -34.14 -27.62
#